data_AF-A0A3D5QBH6-F1
#
_entry.id   AF-A0A3D5QBH6-F1
#
_cell.length_a   1.000
_cell.length_b   1.000
_cell.length_c   1.000
_cell.angle_alpha   90.00
_cell.angle_beta   90.00
_cell.angle_gamma   90.00
#
_symmetry.space_group_name_H-M   'P 1'
#
loop_
_entity.id
_entity.type
_entity.pdbx_description
1 polymer ?
#
loop_
_entity_poly.entity_id
_entity_poly.type
_entity_poly.pdbx_seq_one_letter_code
_entity_poly.pdbx_strand_id
1 'polypeptide(L)' 'VNLKCKPELAEELRERYPQSVFPGYHMSKKHWNIVIMNREVDDELLKEWIAESYNLVVATLPKKVQKKLIEDSEQLT' A
#
# COMPACT_ATOMS: atom_id res chain seq x y z
N VAL A 1 -9.94 0.48 1.98
CA VAL A 1 -8.92 1.31 1.29
C VAL A 1 -8.19 0.46 0.27
N ASN A 2 -7.80 0.99 -0.91
CA ASN A 2 -6.98 0.26 -1.87
C ASN A 2 -5.51 0.56 -1.64
N LEU A 3 -4.71 -0.47 -1.39
CA LEU A 3 -3.26 -0.34 -1.18
C LEU A 3 -2.50 -1.11 -2.26
N LYS A 4 -1.47 -0.47 -2.81
CA LYS A 4 -0.54 -1.11 -3.74
C LYS A 4 0.37 -2.03 -2.96
N CYS A 5 0.62 -3.22 -3.49
CA CYS A 5 1.42 -4.26 -2.89
C CYS A 5 2.35 -4.88 -3.93
N LYS A 6 3.45 -5.47 -3.46
CA LYS A 6 4.31 -6.31 -4.29
C LYS A 6 3.53 -7.60 -4.64
N PRO A 7 3.62 -8.10 -5.88
CA PRO A 7 2.87 -9.29 -6.30
C PRO A 7 3.04 -10.49 -5.37
N GLU A 8 4.25 -10.69 -4.87
CA GLU A 8 4.62 -11.83 -4.04
C GLU A 8 3.92 -11.79 -2.68
N LEU A 9 3.66 -10.59 -2.16
CA LEU A 9 2.96 -10.37 -0.88
C LEU A 9 1.44 -10.25 -1.04
N ALA A 10 0.96 -9.93 -2.25
CA ALA A 10 -0.46 -9.64 -2.46
C ALA A 10 -1.34 -10.86 -2.18
N GLU A 11 -0.89 -12.06 -2.55
CA GLU A 11 -1.58 -13.33 -2.30
C GLU A 11 -1.44 -13.77 -0.84
N GLU A 12 -0.23 -13.74 -0.28
CA GLU A 12 0.04 -14.07 1.13
C GLU A 12 -0.87 -13.27 2.08
N LEU A 13 -1.01 -11.96 1.86
CA LEU A 13 -1.85 -11.12 2.72
C LEU A 13 -3.34 -11.47 2.63
N ARG A 14 -3.83 -11.94 1.48
CA ARG A 14 -5.22 -12.40 1.33
C ARG A 14 -5.46 -13.72 2.04
N GLU A 15 -4.48 -14.61 2.02
CA GLU A 15 -4.53 -15.88 2.74
C GLU A 15 -4.47 -15.66 4.25
N ARG A 16 -3.62 -14.73 4.70
CA ARG A 16 -3.42 -14.44 6.12
C ARG A 16 -4.58 -13.67 6.75
N TYR A 17 -5.24 -12.79 5.99
CA TYR A 17 -6.33 -11.94 6.48
C TYR A 17 -7.58 -12.06 5.59
N PRO A 18 -8.21 -13.24 5.51
CA PRO A 18 -9.26 -13.52 4.52
C PRO A 18 -10.55 -12.71 4.73
N GLN A 19 -10.74 -12.12 5.91
CA GLN A 19 -11.89 -11.25 6.22
C GLN A 19 -11.59 -9.76 5.98
N SER A 20 -10.33 -9.40 5.77
CA SER A 20 -9.90 -8.00 5.68
C SER A 20 -9.18 -7.65 4.41
N VAL A 21 -8.51 -8.59 3.75
CA VAL A 21 -7.68 -8.33 2.57
C VAL A 21 -8.25 -9.07 1.36
N PHE A 22 -8.69 -8.30 0.37
CA PHE A 22 -9.32 -8.80 -0.85
C PHE A 22 -8.59 -8.31 -2.09
N PRO A 23 -8.78 -8.95 -3.26
CA PRO A 23 -8.27 -8.42 -4.52
C PRO A 23 -8.78 -7.00 -4.79
N GLY A 24 -7.91 -6.11 -5.27
CA GLY A 24 -8.26 -4.72 -5.56
C GLY A 24 -9.45 -4.58 -6.51
N TYR A 25 -10.44 -3.74 -6.15
CA TYR A 25 -11.59 -3.42 -6.99
C TYR A 25 -11.19 -2.41 -8.10
N HIS A 26 -11.59 -2.68 -9.34
CA HIS A 26 -11.21 -1.94 -10.57
C HIS A 26 -9.70 -1.76 -10.82
N MET A 27 -8.85 -2.36 -10.01
CA MET A 27 -7.39 -2.25 -10.09
C MET A 27 -6.77 -3.59 -10.51
N SER A 28 -5.47 -3.58 -10.83
CA SER A 28 -4.74 -4.82 -11.10
C SER A 28 -4.70 -5.70 -9.84
N LYS A 29 -5.40 -6.83 -9.87
CA LYS A 29 -5.43 -7.81 -8.76
C LYS A 29 -4.06 -8.43 -8.47
N LYS A 30 -3.06 -8.23 -9.34
CA LYS A 30 -1.67 -8.62 -9.08
C LYS A 30 -0.96 -7.67 -8.12
N HIS A 31 -1.32 -6.39 -8.14
CA HIS A 31 -0.57 -5.32 -7.45
C HIS A 31 -1.39 -4.57 -6.41
N TRP A 32 -2.68 -4.86 -6.26
CA TRP A 32 -3.57 -4.07 -5.42
C TRP A 32 -4.44 -4.97 -4.57
N ASN A 33 -4.58 -4.59 -3.31
CA ASN A 33 -5.49 -5.17 -2.35
C ASN A 33 -6.49 -4.11 -1.87
N ILE A 34 -7.74 -4.51 -1.67
CA ILE A 34 -8.64 -3.79 -0.77
C ILE A 34 -8.33 -4.27 0.64
N VAL A 35 -8.12 -3.34 1.56
CA VAL A 35 -8.08 -3.60 3.00
C VAL A 35 -9.31 -3.02 3.68
N ILE A 36 -10.06 -3.85 4.39
CA ILE A 36 -11.21 -3.48 5.22
C ILE A 36 -10.70 -3.16 6.63
N MET A 37 -11.10 -2.02 7.17
CA MET A 37 -10.70 -1.56 8.51
C MET A 37 -11.73 -2.04 9.54
N ASN A 38 -11.71 -3.36 9.82
CA ASN A 38 -12.63 -4.04 10.74
C ASN A 38 -11.97 -4.44 12.07
N ARG A 39 -10.79 -3.90 12.38
CA ARG A 39 -9.95 -4.21 13.56
C ARG A 39 -9.26 -5.59 13.58
N GLU A 40 -9.29 -6.37 12.49
CA GLU A 40 -8.47 -7.60 12.38
C GLU A 40 -6.98 -7.25 12.18
N VAL A 41 -6.70 -6.20 11.41
CA VAL A 41 -5.37 -5.62 11.24
C VAL A 41 -5.26 -4.41 12.14
N ASP A 42 -4.23 -4.36 12.99
CA ASP A 42 -4.01 -3.24 13.89
C ASP A 42 -3.57 -1.97 13.13
N ASP A 43 -3.71 -0.83 13.82
CA ASP A 43 -3.50 0.49 13.22
C ASP A 43 -2.01 0.74 12.88
N GLU A 44 -1.07 0.06 13.53
CA GLU A 44 0.37 0.21 13.27
C GLU A 44 0.74 -0.52 11.98
N LEU A 45 0.33 -1.79 11.86
CA LEU A 45 0.53 -2.58 10.65
C LEU A 45 -0.17 -1.97 9.44
N LEU A 46 -1.37 -1.41 9.62
CA LEU A 46 -2.07 -0.72 8.54
C LEU A 46 -1.30 0.53 8.07
N LYS A 47 -0.69 1.29 9.00
CA LYS A 47 0.17 2.45 8.64
C LYS A 47 1.40 2.00 7.87
N GLU A 48 2.03 0.89 8.26
CA GLU A 48 3.16 0.32 7.51
C GLU A 48 2.76 -0.04 6.08
N TRP A 49 1.60 -0.67 5.88
CA TRP A 49 1.11 -1.01 4.54
C TRP A 49 0.76 0.23 3.70
N ILE A 50 0.23 1.27 4.34
CA ILE A 50 0.00 2.56 3.68
C ILE A 50 1.32 3.19 3.22
N ALA A 51 2.34 3.19 4.09
CA ALA A 51 3.66 3.72 3.77
C ALA A 51 4.33 2.93 2.63
N GLU A 52 4.28 1.60 2.67
CA GLU A 52 4.84 0.77 1.58
C GLU A 52 4.08 0.97 0.27
N SER A 53 2.75 1.05 0.31
CA SER A 53 1.92 1.38 -0.85
C SER A 53 2.32 2.74 -1.46
N TYR A 54 2.51 3.75 -0.62
CA TYR A 54 2.99 5.07 -1.06
C TYR A 54 4.36 4.96 -1.75
N ASN A 55 5.33 4.29 -1.12
CA ASN A 55 6.67 4.10 -1.68
C ASN A 55 6.62 3.39 -3.05
N LEU A 56 5.79 2.35 -3.20
CA LEU A 56 5.59 1.63 -4.45
C LEU A 56 4.91 2.49 -5.54
N VAL A 57 4.11 3.49 -5.16
CA VAL A 57 3.54 4.45 -6.11
C VAL A 57 4.62 5.47 -6.51
N VAL A 58 5.30 6.07 -5.54
CA VAL A 58 6.37 7.05 -5.79
C VAL A 58 7.46 6.48 -6.67
N ALA A 59 7.87 5.23 -6.46
CA ALA A 59 8.88 4.56 -7.27
C ALA A 59 8.52 4.47 -8.77
N THR A 60 7.24 4.55 -9.13
CA THR A 60 6.78 4.55 -10.54
C THR A 60 6.73 5.94 -11.19
N LEU A 61 6.89 7.01 -10.40
CA LEU A 61 6.87 8.38 -10.90
C LEU A 61 8.21 8.78 -11.53
N PRO A 62 8.27 9.79 -12.40
CA PRO A 62 9.54 10.32 -12.91
C PRO A 62 10.47 10.77 -11.79
N LYS A 63 11.80 10.63 -11.97
CA LYS A 63 12.80 10.96 -10.95
C LYS A 63 12.71 12.37 -10.40
N LYS A 64 12.32 13.34 -11.23
CA LYS A 64 12.07 14.73 -10.81
C LYS A 64 10.94 14.82 -9.77
N VAL A 65 9.87 14.06 -9.97
CA VAL A 65 8.71 14.03 -9.05
C VAL A 65 9.08 13.29 -7.77
N GLN A 66 9.79 12.17 -7.86
CA GLN A 66 10.29 11.44 -6.68
C GLN A 66 11.11 12.36 -5.78
N LYS A 67 12.09 13.07 -6.35
CA LYS A 67 12.95 13.99 -5.59
C LYS A 67 12.16 15.08 -4.88
N LYS A 68 11.21 15.71 -5.59
CA LYS A 68 10.34 16.73 -4.99
C LYS A 68 9.55 16.17 -3.79
N LEU A 69 8.95 14.99 -3.93
CA LEU A 69 8.17 14.40 -2.85
C LEU A 69 9.01 14.05 -1.62
N ILE A 70 10.27 13.65 -1.82
CA ILE A 70 11.22 13.39 -0.72
C ILE A 70 11.56 14.70 -0.02
N GLU A 71 11.93 15.75 -0.77
CA GLU A 71 12.23 17.08 -0.22
C GLU A 71 11.02 17.67 0.54
N ASP A 72 9.80 17.52 0.02
CA ASP A 72 8.57 17.99 0.67
C ASP A 72 8.31 17.22 1.98
N SER A 73 8.65 15.93 2.05
CA SER A 73 8.48 15.12 3.26
C SER A 73 9.47 15.45 4.38
N GLU A 74 10.72 15.80 4.03
CA GLU A 74 11.77 16.19 4.99
C GLU A 74 11.49 17.54 5.65
N GLN A 75 10.70 18.42 4.99
CA GLN A 75 10.32 19.73 5.53
C GLN A 75 9.16 19.68 6.53
N LEU A 76 8.47 18.54 6.63
CA LEU A 76 7.31 18.32 7.52
C LEU A 76 7.67 17.62 8.85
N THR A 77 8.93 17.22 8.99
CA THR A 77 9.53 16.60 10.20
C THR A 77 10.51 17.55 10.86
#